data_AF-R7N4N1-F1
#
_entry.id   AF-R7N4N1-F1
#
_cell.length_a   1.000
_cell.length_b   1.000
_cell.length_c   1.000
_cell.angle_alpha   90.00
_cell.angle_beta   90.00
_cell.angle_gamma   90.00
#
_symmetry.space_group_name_H-M   'P 1'
#
loop_
_entity.id
_entity.type
_entity.pdbx_description
1 polymer ?
#
loop_
_entity_poly.entity_id
_entity_poly.type
_entity_poly.pdbx_seq_one_letter_code
_entity_poly.pdbx_strand_id
1 'polypeptide(L)'
;MKILMLEWKSFGNEDIISAFKELGHDVKAIPFSKDELHHDDTEETKLIHEMSSYCPDFVFSFNYFPIVSLACKKAGMRYVSWVYDSPYVLLYSYTIINPCNYVFVFDKELYLEFHKAGIQTIYYLPLAANTDRLQAMDTAPQLKDFYNSKWKNQAQIAFVGALYTEKHQFYQRLHDITPYTKGYLEGIMAAQRQIYGYNFIQELLPPPIIEDLQKSLPMQPDPTSVESVEYLYAQYVINRQITAIERTDLLAAIGEQHPLDLYTPDQTFTFPGCINHGPVDYYDMAPYVFKNAKINLNITLRSIKSGILLDRLRTRNITKLNYSLFPLAIS
;
A
#
# COMPACT_ATOMS: atom_id res chain seq x y z
N MET A 1 -0.98 22.41 -19.08
CA MET A 1 -0.81 21.13 -19.82
C MET A 1 -2.15 20.43 -19.90
N LYS A 2 -2.35 19.56 -20.88
CA LYS A 2 -3.46 18.61 -20.98
C LYS A 2 -3.04 17.27 -20.38
N ILE A 3 -3.81 16.75 -19.45
CA ILE A 3 -3.49 15.53 -18.69
C ILE A 3 -4.61 14.54 -18.90
N LEU A 4 -4.29 13.37 -19.45
CA LEU A 4 -5.24 12.24 -19.51
C LEU A 4 -5.06 11.39 -18.26
N MET A 5 -6.04 11.42 -17.36
CA MET A 5 -5.99 10.69 -16.11
C MET A 5 -6.78 9.38 -16.21
N LEU A 6 -6.15 8.28 -15.83
CA LEU A 6 -6.77 6.96 -15.74
C LEU A 6 -7.38 6.78 -14.35
N GLU A 7 -8.70 6.79 -14.28
CA GLU A 7 -9.46 6.73 -13.05
C GLU A 7 -9.91 5.30 -12.76
N TRP A 8 -9.41 4.74 -11.66
CA TRP A 8 -9.90 3.48 -11.08
C TRP A 8 -10.24 3.70 -9.61
N LYS A 9 -10.71 2.68 -8.89
CA LYS A 9 -11.00 2.77 -7.44
C LYS A 9 -9.70 2.87 -6.60
N SER A 10 -8.96 3.96 -6.78
CA SER A 10 -7.74 4.33 -6.08
C SER A 10 -7.96 5.42 -5.05
N PHE A 11 -7.05 5.50 -4.08
CA PHE A 11 -7.02 6.61 -3.15
C PHE A 11 -6.42 7.85 -3.82
N GLY A 12 -7.01 9.02 -3.55
CA GLY A 12 -6.42 10.31 -3.92
C GLY A 12 -6.75 10.82 -5.33
N ASN A 13 -7.66 10.17 -6.08
CA ASN A 13 -8.07 10.65 -7.41
C ASN A 13 -8.58 12.09 -7.38
N GLU A 14 -9.54 12.37 -6.51
CA GLU A 14 -10.08 13.72 -6.35
C GLU A 14 -9.01 14.71 -5.90
N ASP A 15 -8.12 14.30 -4.99
CA ASP A 15 -7.04 15.13 -4.47
C ASP A 15 -6.03 15.53 -5.57
N ILE A 16 -5.60 14.59 -6.42
CA ILE A 16 -4.64 14.89 -7.50
C ILE A 16 -5.29 15.68 -8.64
N ILE A 17 -6.57 15.41 -8.95
CA ILE A 17 -7.32 16.18 -9.95
C ILE A 17 -7.46 17.63 -9.49
N SER A 18 -7.78 17.86 -8.21
CA SER A 18 -7.85 19.21 -7.63
C SER A 18 -6.50 19.91 -7.77
N ALA A 19 -5.42 19.25 -7.37
CA ALA A 19 -4.07 19.82 -7.45
C ALA A 19 -3.66 20.19 -8.88
N PHE A 20 -3.94 19.34 -9.88
CA PHE A 20 -3.65 19.67 -11.28
C PHE A 20 -4.48 20.87 -11.78
N LYS A 21 -5.76 20.96 -11.42
CA LYS A 21 -6.63 22.07 -11.81
C LYS A 21 -6.21 23.39 -11.16
N GLU A 22 -5.83 23.36 -9.89
CA GLU A 22 -5.29 24.52 -9.15
C GLU A 22 -4.01 25.07 -9.79
N LEU A 23 -3.17 24.18 -10.35
CA LEU A 23 -1.99 24.55 -11.14
C LEU A 23 -2.32 25.02 -12.57
N GLY A 24 -3.60 25.17 -12.91
CA GLY A 24 -4.06 25.66 -14.21
C GLY A 24 -3.91 24.64 -15.35
N HIS A 25 -3.92 23.35 -15.05
CA HIS A 25 -3.90 22.29 -16.06
C HIS A 25 -5.32 21.83 -16.45
N ASP A 26 -5.46 21.37 -17.69
CA ASP A 26 -6.68 20.74 -18.18
C ASP A 26 -6.56 19.22 -17.94
N VAL A 27 -7.58 18.63 -17.32
CA VAL A 27 -7.56 17.23 -16.89
C VAL A 27 -8.81 16.52 -17.41
N LYS A 28 -8.61 15.53 -18.28
CA LYS A 28 -9.64 14.59 -18.71
C LYS A 28 -9.46 13.27 -17.96
N ALA A 29 -10.39 12.94 -17.08
CA ALA A 29 -10.43 11.63 -16.43
C ALA A 29 -11.23 10.63 -17.30
N ILE A 30 -10.68 9.43 -17.48
CA ILE A 30 -11.38 8.32 -18.13
C ILE A 30 -11.40 7.10 -17.20
N PRO A 31 -12.51 6.34 -17.15
CA PRO A 31 -12.55 5.11 -16.38
C PRO A 31 -11.51 4.11 -16.88
N PHE A 32 -10.82 3.44 -15.95
CA PHE A 32 -9.83 2.42 -16.24
C PHE A 32 -10.09 1.17 -15.38
N SER A 33 -10.16 0.00 -16.02
CA SER A 33 -10.29 -1.26 -15.31
C SER A 33 -8.92 -1.81 -14.96
N LYS A 34 -8.76 -2.21 -13.70
CA LYS A 34 -7.56 -2.89 -13.20
C LYS A 34 -7.61 -4.41 -13.38
N ASP A 35 -8.63 -4.95 -14.05
CA ASP A 35 -8.82 -6.39 -14.13
C ASP A 35 -7.90 -7.03 -15.20
N GLU A 36 -7.38 -6.24 -16.14
CA GLU A 36 -6.51 -6.70 -17.23
C GLU A 36 -5.18 -5.91 -17.24
N LEU A 37 -4.22 -6.37 -16.43
CA LEU A 37 -3.03 -5.58 -16.06
C LEU A 37 -1.79 -5.83 -16.93
N HIS A 38 -1.75 -6.94 -17.66
CA HIS A 38 -0.53 -7.45 -18.31
C HIS A 38 -0.55 -7.33 -19.83
N HIS A 39 -1.67 -7.62 -20.48
CA HIS A 39 -1.86 -7.42 -21.93
C HIS A 39 -3.34 -7.61 -22.32
N ASP A 40 -3.96 -6.57 -22.88
CA ASP A 40 -5.20 -6.67 -23.65
C ASP A 40 -5.13 -5.69 -24.83
N ASP A 41 -5.20 -6.24 -26.04
CA ASP A 41 -5.16 -5.46 -27.27
C ASP A 41 -6.34 -4.49 -27.37
N THR A 42 -7.48 -4.84 -26.76
CA THR A 42 -8.70 -4.02 -26.81
C THR A 42 -8.54 -2.77 -25.94
N GLU A 43 -8.16 -2.93 -24.68
CA GLU A 43 -7.87 -1.81 -23.77
C GLU A 43 -6.69 -0.97 -24.28
N GLU A 44 -5.63 -1.58 -24.80
CA GLU A 44 -4.53 -0.81 -25.41
C GLU A 44 -5.00 0.05 -26.59
N THR A 45 -5.82 -0.51 -27.49
CA THR A 45 -6.37 0.23 -28.63
C THR A 45 -7.27 1.37 -28.18
N LYS A 46 -8.09 1.16 -27.14
CA LYS A 46 -8.93 2.21 -26.54
C LYS A 46 -8.09 3.34 -25.97
N LEU A 47 -7.04 3.02 -25.21
CA LEU A 47 -6.13 4.01 -24.64
C LEU A 47 -5.43 4.84 -25.74
N ILE A 48 -4.97 4.19 -26.81
CA ILE A 48 -4.36 4.88 -27.96
C ILE A 48 -5.36 5.81 -28.64
N HIS A 49 -6.63 5.39 -28.77
CA HIS A 49 -7.68 6.23 -29.33
C HIS A 49 -7.94 7.46 -28.46
N GLU A 50 -8.05 7.29 -27.14
CA GLU A 50 -8.24 8.39 -26.19
C GLU A 50 -7.07 9.38 -26.22
N MET A 51 -5.83 8.89 -26.26
CA MET A 51 -4.63 9.72 -26.42
C MET A 51 -4.66 10.51 -27.73
N SER A 52 -5.03 9.88 -28.85
CA SER A 52 -5.10 10.53 -30.16
C SER A 52 -6.22 11.57 -30.26
N SER A 53 -7.35 11.33 -29.59
CA SER A 53 -8.51 12.24 -29.60
C SER A 53 -8.28 13.47 -28.73
N TYR A 54 -7.75 13.28 -27.52
CA TYR A 54 -7.57 14.37 -26.55
C TYR A 54 -6.26 15.15 -26.75
N CYS A 55 -5.24 14.50 -27.32
CA CYS A 55 -3.87 14.99 -27.46
C CYS A 55 -3.29 15.51 -26.13
N PRO A 56 -3.14 14.64 -25.11
CA PRO A 56 -2.55 15.03 -23.82
C PRO A 56 -1.04 15.29 -23.95
N ASP A 57 -0.48 16.05 -23.02
CA ASP A 57 0.97 16.20 -22.84
C ASP A 57 1.58 14.96 -22.15
N PHE A 58 0.81 14.29 -21.30
CA PHE A 58 1.13 12.99 -20.69
C PHE A 58 -0.13 12.27 -20.18
N VAL A 59 0.00 10.95 -19.98
CA VAL A 59 -0.99 10.09 -19.31
C VAL A 59 -0.60 9.93 -17.85
N PHE A 60 -1.57 10.02 -16.94
CA PHE A 60 -1.36 9.87 -15.50
C PHE A 60 -2.19 8.71 -14.93
N SER A 61 -1.60 7.93 -14.02
CA SER A 61 -2.35 7.00 -13.17
C SER A 61 -1.78 6.92 -11.75
N PHE A 62 -2.66 6.67 -10.78
CA PHE A 62 -2.22 6.08 -9.53
C PHE A 62 -1.85 4.63 -9.74
N ASN A 63 -0.71 4.24 -9.15
CA ASN A 63 0.01 3.00 -9.43
C ASN A 63 0.44 2.83 -10.90
N TYR A 64 1.39 1.92 -11.12
CA TYR A 64 1.96 1.63 -12.43
C TYR A 64 1.22 0.47 -13.12
N PHE A 65 0.95 0.60 -14.41
CA PHE A 65 0.26 -0.41 -15.21
C PHE A 65 1.05 -0.73 -16.49
N PRO A 66 1.53 -1.99 -16.66
CA PRO A 66 2.27 -2.42 -17.85
C PRO A 66 1.56 -2.13 -19.17
N ILE A 67 0.23 -2.38 -19.22
CA ILE A 67 -0.58 -2.13 -20.41
C ILE A 67 -0.59 -0.63 -20.83
N VAL A 68 -0.59 0.28 -19.85
CA VAL A 68 -0.56 1.73 -20.10
C VAL A 68 0.80 2.14 -20.64
N SER A 69 1.88 1.57 -20.09
CA SER A 69 3.25 1.76 -20.61
C SER A 69 3.39 1.31 -22.06
N LEU A 70 2.82 0.15 -22.42
CA LEU A 70 2.79 -0.35 -23.80
C LEU A 70 2.02 0.61 -24.73
N ALA A 71 0.81 0.99 -24.35
CA ALA A 71 -0.02 1.92 -25.11
C ALA A 71 0.69 3.27 -25.34
N CYS A 72 1.26 3.84 -24.27
CA CYS A 72 1.99 5.10 -24.33
C CYS A 72 3.25 5.00 -25.20
N LYS A 73 3.99 3.89 -25.12
CA LYS A 73 5.13 3.63 -25.99
C LYS A 73 4.73 3.58 -27.47
N LYS A 74 3.63 2.88 -27.80
CA LYS A 74 3.12 2.81 -29.19
C LYS A 74 2.65 4.18 -29.68
N ALA A 75 2.04 4.99 -28.82
CA ALA A 75 1.55 6.33 -29.15
C ALA A 75 2.62 7.44 -29.10
N GLY A 76 3.85 7.15 -28.67
CA GLY A 76 4.89 8.16 -28.45
C GLY A 76 4.56 9.14 -27.30
N MET A 77 3.78 8.69 -26.32
CA MET A 77 3.27 9.49 -25.20
C MET A 77 4.09 9.26 -23.93
N ARG A 78 4.20 10.27 -23.06
CA ARG A 78 4.78 10.10 -21.72
C ARG A 78 3.77 9.46 -20.78
N TYR A 79 4.20 8.46 -20.03
CA TYR A 79 3.40 7.82 -18.99
C TYR A 79 3.94 8.18 -17.61
N VAL A 80 3.15 8.92 -16.85
CA VAL A 80 3.44 9.29 -15.46
C VAL A 80 2.61 8.41 -14.53
N SER A 81 3.24 7.78 -13.54
CA SER A 81 2.52 7.03 -12.52
C SER A 81 3.03 7.35 -11.12
N TRP A 82 2.13 7.37 -10.15
CA TRP A 82 2.49 7.56 -8.74
C TRP A 82 2.04 6.36 -7.92
N VAL A 83 3.00 5.55 -7.49
CA VAL A 83 2.78 4.30 -6.78
C VAL A 83 2.72 4.55 -5.29
N TYR A 84 1.60 4.15 -4.66
CA TYR A 84 1.43 4.20 -3.21
C TYR A 84 1.36 2.82 -2.56
N ASP A 85 1.23 1.76 -3.36
CA ASP A 85 1.24 0.38 -2.86
C ASP A 85 2.68 -0.14 -2.73
N SER A 86 2.95 -0.88 -1.65
CA SER A 86 4.23 -1.58 -1.43
C SER A 86 4.02 -2.81 -0.55
N PRO A 87 4.25 -4.04 -1.06
CA PRO A 87 4.86 -4.35 -2.36
C PRO A 87 3.90 -4.11 -3.54
N TYR A 88 4.45 -3.85 -4.74
CA TYR A 88 3.65 -3.67 -5.95
C TYR A 88 4.31 -4.37 -7.15
N VAL A 89 3.91 -5.63 -7.38
CA VAL A 89 4.50 -6.57 -8.36
C VAL A 89 4.60 -6.03 -9.79
N LEU A 90 3.65 -5.19 -10.22
CA LEU A 90 3.63 -4.69 -11.58
C LEU A 90 4.83 -3.80 -11.94
N LEU A 91 5.54 -3.25 -10.95
CA LEU A 91 6.81 -2.53 -11.17
C LEU A 91 7.91 -3.43 -11.74
N TYR A 92 7.84 -4.73 -11.50
CA TYR A 92 8.83 -5.70 -11.96
C TYR A 92 8.49 -6.28 -13.34
N SER A 93 7.46 -5.75 -14.02
CA SER A 93 7.24 -6.04 -15.43
C SER A 93 8.41 -5.54 -16.28
N TYR A 94 8.79 -6.28 -17.34
CA TYR A 94 9.81 -5.83 -18.30
C TYR A 94 9.49 -4.46 -18.90
N THR A 95 8.21 -4.07 -18.96
CA THR A 95 7.74 -2.78 -19.48
C THR A 95 8.25 -1.58 -18.69
N ILE A 96 8.75 -1.78 -17.46
CA ILE A 96 9.28 -0.70 -16.61
C ILE A 96 10.46 0.03 -17.27
N ILE A 97 11.22 -0.69 -18.12
CA ILE A 97 12.39 -0.15 -18.85
C ILE A 97 12.00 0.76 -20.02
N ASN A 98 10.70 0.85 -20.36
CA ASN A 98 10.26 1.68 -21.47
C ASN A 98 10.59 3.16 -21.19
N PRO A 99 11.24 3.87 -22.14
CA PRO A 99 11.73 5.23 -21.91
C PRO A 99 10.62 6.28 -21.80
N CYS A 100 9.38 5.93 -22.14
CA CYS A 100 8.21 6.79 -21.95
C CYS A 100 7.79 6.92 -20.47
N ASN A 101 8.29 6.06 -19.59
CA ASN A 101 7.86 5.97 -18.20
C ASN A 101 8.50 7.05 -17.30
N TYR A 102 7.67 7.61 -16.43
CA TYR A 102 8.02 8.46 -15.30
C TYR A 102 7.28 7.93 -14.07
N VAL A 103 7.90 6.98 -13.38
CA VAL A 103 7.27 6.25 -12.28
C VAL A 103 7.77 6.78 -10.95
N PHE A 104 6.87 7.26 -10.12
CA PHE A 104 7.16 7.83 -8.83
C PHE A 104 6.84 6.82 -7.72
N VAL A 105 7.83 6.50 -6.89
CA VAL A 105 7.68 5.57 -5.75
C VAL A 105 7.98 6.30 -4.43
N PHE A 106 7.21 5.98 -3.39
CA PHE A 106 7.34 6.62 -2.08
C PHE A 106 8.35 5.96 -1.15
N ASP A 107 8.77 4.73 -1.44
CA ASP A 107 9.82 4.02 -0.69
C ASP A 107 11.18 4.29 -1.35
N LYS A 108 12.08 4.95 -0.61
CA LYS A 108 13.41 5.29 -1.10
C LYS A 108 14.27 4.06 -1.37
N GLU A 109 14.14 2.99 -0.58
CA GLU A 109 14.88 1.75 -0.82
C GLU A 109 14.43 1.07 -2.10
N LEU A 110 13.13 1.12 -2.42
CA LEU A 110 12.61 0.62 -3.69
C LEU A 110 13.15 1.45 -4.86
N TYR A 111 13.16 2.78 -4.75
CA TYR A 111 13.82 3.64 -5.75
C TYR A 111 15.29 3.26 -5.96
N LEU A 112 16.06 3.08 -4.87
CA LEU A 112 17.46 2.72 -4.94
C LEU A 112 17.68 1.33 -5.54
N GLU A 113 16.80 0.37 -5.28
CA GLU A 113 16.83 -0.98 -5.87
C GLU A 113 16.78 -0.91 -7.40
N PHE A 114 15.76 -0.23 -7.94
CA PHE A 114 15.61 -0.07 -9.39
C PHE A 114 16.74 0.76 -10.02
N HIS A 115 17.18 1.82 -9.34
CA HIS A 115 18.25 2.68 -9.85
C HIS A 115 19.60 1.94 -9.91
N LYS A 116 19.91 1.12 -8.88
CA LYS A 116 21.10 0.25 -8.87
C LYS A 116 21.03 -0.84 -9.95
N ALA A 117 19.83 -1.27 -10.32
CA ALA A 117 19.59 -2.18 -11.44
C ALA A 117 19.68 -1.49 -12.83
N GLY A 118 19.97 -0.18 -12.88
CA GLY A 118 20.13 0.58 -14.12
C GLY A 118 18.84 1.16 -14.69
N ILE A 119 17.72 1.09 -13.97
CA ILE A 119 16.42 1.59 -14.42
C ILE A 119 16.28 3.07 -14.00
N GLN A 120 16.34 3.97 -14.99
CA GLN A 120 16.38 5.43 -14.81
C GLN A 120 15.00 6.10 -14.90
N THR A 121 13.95 5.33 -15.19
CA THR A 121 12.57 5.81 -15.37
C THR A 121 11.78 5.88 -14.04
N ILE A 122 12.40 5.46 -12.94
CA ILE A 122 11.83 5.48 -11.60
C ILE A 122 12.46 6.60 -10.77
N TYR A 123 11.60 7.33 -10.05
CA TYR A 123 11.94 8.50 -9.27
C TYR A 123 11.38 8.37 -7.86
N TYR A 124 12.12 8.90 -6.88
CA TYR A 124 11.63 9.00 -5.52
C TYR A 124 10.70 10.21 -5.37
N LEU A 125 9.48 9.98 -4.88
CA LEU A 125 8.54 11.03 -4.49
C LEU A 125 7.71 10.55 -3.28
N PRO A 126 7.90 11.18 -2.10
CA PRO A 126 7.06 10.90 -0.94
C PRO A 126 5.58 11.09 -1.27
N LEU A 127 4.71 10.33 -0.61
CA LEU A 127 3.27 10.58 -0.67
C LEU A 127 2.96 12.00 -0.17
N ALA A 128 1.81 12.55 -0.59
CA ALA A 128 1.30 13.83 -0.10
C ALA A 128 -0.19 13.74 0.22
N ALA A 129 -0.69 14.67 1.02
CA ALA A 129 -2.11 14.83 1.31
C ALA A 129 -2.57 16.24 0.90
N ASN A 130 -3.82 16.36 0.46
CA ASN A 130 -4.42 17.66 0.17
C ASN A 130 -4.76 18.36 1.49
N THR A 131 -3.89 19.26 1.94
CA THR A 131 -4.05 19.99 3.22
C THR A 131 -5.27 20.89 3.23
N ASP A 132 -5.63 21.45 2.08
CA ASP A 132 -6.73 22.40 1.96
C ASP A 132 -8.07 21.67 2.12
N ARG A 133 -8.21 20.50 1.49
CA ARG A 133 -9.35 19.60 1.74
C ARG A 133 -9.42 19.22 3.22
N LEU A 134 -8.32 18.78 3.80
CA LEU A 134 -8.28 18.39 5.22
C LEU A 134 -8.61 19.55 6.16
N GLN A 135 -8.26 20.79 5.81
CA GLN A 135 -8.63 21.98 6.57
C GLN A 135 -10.12 22.30 6.41
N ALA A 136 -10.67 22.22 5.19
CA ALA A 136 -12.09 22.46 4.94
C ALA A 136 -13.02 21.51 5.73
N MET A 137 -12.53 20.30 6.04
CA MET A 137 -13.25 19.32 6.87
C MET A 137 -13.56 19.83 8.30
N ASP A 138 -12.86 20.83 8.84
CA ASP A 138 -13.16 21.40 10.17
C ASP A 138 -14.53 22.08 10.24
N THR A 139 -15.03 22.54 9.11
CA THR A 139 -16.30 23.26 9.00
C THR A 139 -17.32 22.52 8.14
N ALA A 140 -16.96 21.34 7.64
CA ALA A 140 -17.81 20.56 6.78
C ALA A 140 -19.03 20.02 7.55
N PRO A 141 -20.24 20.00 6.96
CA PRO A 141 -21.42 19.41 7.58
C PRO A 141 -21.20 17.97 8.06
N GLN A 142 -20.41 17.20 7.31
CA GLN A 142 -20.04 15.81 7.58
C GLN A 142 -19.31 15.63 8.92
N LEU A 143 -18.72 16.68 9.50
CA LEU A 143 -18.14 16.61 10.84
C LEU A 143 -19.20 16.29 11.90
N LYS A 144 -20.42 16.83 11.76
CA LYS A 144 -21.53 16.48 12.66
C LYS A 144 -21.95 15.04 12.47
N ASP A 145 -21.99 14.57 11.23
CA ASP A 145 -22.30 13.18 10.91
C ASP A 145 -21.27 12.23 11.52
N PHE A 146 -19.98 12.56 11.43
CA PHE A 146 -18.90 11.83 12.09
C PHE A 146 -19.14 11.71 13.61
N TYR A 147 -19.42 12.81 14.30
CA TYR A 147 -19.67 12.79 15.75
C TYR A 147 -20.93 12.04 16.17
N ASN A 148 -21.92 11.90 15.28
CA ASN A 148 -23.14 11.12 15.50
C ASN A 148 -23.01 9.67 14.99
N SER A 149 -21.92 9.34 14.30
CA SER A 149 -21.68 8.02 13.72
C SER A 149 -21.04 7.06 14.72
N LYS A 150 -21.09 5.77 14.37
CA LYS A 150 -20.33 4.73 15.07
C LYS A 150 -18.81 4.90 14.97
N TRP A 151 -18.31 5.74 14.06
CA TRP A 151 -16.87 5.92 13.84
C TRP A 151 -16.26 7.03 14.68
N LYS A 152 -17.07 7.77 15.46
CA LYS A 152 -16.54 8.74 16.41
C LYS A 152 -15.54 8.07 17.36
N ASN A 153 -14.37 8.70 17.52
CA ASN A 153 -13.37 8.29 18.48
C ASN A 153 -13.93 8.23 19.90
N GLN A 154 -13.68 7.13 20.60
CA GLN A 154 -13.98 6.95 22.02
C GLN A 154 -12.72 6.98 22.88
N ALA A 155 -11.56 6.76 22.28
CA ALA A 155 -10.24 6.82 22.90
C ALA A 155 -9.40 7.98 22.35
N GLN A 156 -8.26 8.22 22.99
CA GLN A 156 -7.27 9.19 22.51
C GLN A 156 -6.30 8.61 21.49
N ILE A 157 -6.18 7.29 21.47
CA ILE A 157 -5.30 6.53 20.58
C ILE A 157 -6.17 5.84 19.53
N ALA A 158 -5.81 5.95 18.26
CA ALA A 158 -6.52 5.28 17.18
C ALA A 158 -5.56 4.51 16.26
N PHE A 159 -6.02 3.35 15.80
CA PHE A 159 -5.41 2.62 14.69
C PHE A 159 -6.46 2.39 13.59
N VAL A 160 -6.11 2.75 12.36
CA VAL A 160 -6.95 2.51 11.18
C VAL A 160 -6.17 1.63 10.22
N GLY A 161 -6.73 0.48 9.86
CA GLY A 161 -6.12 -0.42 8.89
C GLY A 161 -6.56 -1.86 9.06
N ALA A 162 -6.26 -2.67 8.03
CA ALA A 162 -6.37 -4.13 8.12
C ALA A 162 -5.45 -4.64 9.23
N LEU A 163 -5.78 -5.78 9.84
CA LEU A 163 -4.85 -6.46 10.76
C LEU A 163 -4.06 -7.56 10.06
N TYR A 164 -4.40 -7.84 8.80
CA TYR A 164 -3.98 -9.05 8.10
C TYR A 164 -4.40 -10.31 8.87
N THR A 165 -5.47 -10.21 9.68
CA THR A 165 -6.11 -11.33 10.41
C THR A 165 -7.32 -11.89 9.66
N GLU A 166 -7.71 -11.27 8.55
CA GLU A 166 -8.97 -11.55 7.85
C GLU A 166 -9.00 -12.93 7.17
N LYS A 167 -10.21 -13.41 6.81
CA LYS A 167 -10.54 -14.80 6.40
C LYS A 167 -9.80 -15.41 5.19
N HIS A 168 -8.78 -14.75 4.63
CA HIS A 168 -8.05 -15.21 3.44
C HIS A 168 -6.54 -14.97 3.52
N GLN A 169 -5.93 -15.14 4.69
CA GLN A 169 -4.47 -15.06 4.82
C GLN A 169 -3.78 -16.17 4.01
N PHE A 170 -2.83 -15.78 3.16
CA PHE A 170 -2.03 -16.73 2.40
C PHE A 170 -1.25 -17.69 3.28
N TYR A 171 -0.74 -17.23 4.43
CA TYR A 171 0.01 -18.09 5.34
C TYR A 171 -0.86 -19.20 5.93
N GLN A 172 -2.10 -18.90 6.32
CA GLN A 172 -3.05 -19.88 6.84
C GLN A 172 -3.48 -20.91 5.79
N ARG A 173 -3.27 -20.62 4.50
CA ARG A 173 -3.54 -21.56 3.40
C ARG A 173 -2.42 -22.58 3.21
N LEU A 174 -1.30 -22.48 3.93
CA LEU A 174 -0.21 -23.47 3.91
C LEU A 174 -0.56 -24.70 4.78
N HIS A 175 -1.54 -25.49 4.35
CA HIS A 175 -2.07 -26.64 5.09
C HIS A 175 -1.22 -27.91 4.95
N ASP A 176 -0.55 -28.08 3.81
CA ASP A 176 0.12 -29.32 3.41
C ASP A 176 1.65 -29.21 3.37
N ILE A 177 2.22 -28.23 4.07
CA ILE A 177 3.68 -28.11 4.21
C ILE A 177 4.22 -29.12 5.24
N THR A 178 5.45 -29.57 5.05
CA THR A 178 6.10 -30.50 5.97
C THR A 178 6.33 -29.88 7.35
N PRO A 179 6.42 -30.70 8.42
CA PRO A 179 6.77 -30.22 9.75
C PRO A 179 8.12 -29.46 9.79
N TYR A 180 9.07 -29.87 8.96
CA TYR A 180 10.35 -29.18 8.81
C TYR A 180 10.17 -27.77 8.26
N THR A 181 9.47 -27.62 7.13
CA THR A 181 9.18 -26.30 6.53
C THR A 181 8.44 -25.40 7.49
N LYS A 182 7.43 -25.93 8.20
CA LYS A 182 6.69 -25.17 9.21
C LYS A 182 7.62 -24.63 10.31
N GLY A 183 8.43 -25.50 10.92
CA GLY A 183 9.37 -25.10 11.97
C GLY A 183 10.44 -24.13 11.47
N TYR A 184 10.91 -24.31 10.23
CA TYR A 184 11.84 -23.39 9.58
C TYR A 184 11.23 -22.00 9.40
N LEU A 185 10.01 -21.91 8.86
CA LEU A 185 9.29 -20.64 8.68
C LEU A 185 9.03 -19.95 10.02
N GLU A 186 8.59 -20.69 11.04
CA GLU A 186 8.42 -20.16 12.39
C GLU A 186 9.72 -19.60 12.96
N GLY A 187 10.84 -20.31 12.77
CA GLY A 187 12.17 -19.89 13.20
C GLY A 187 12.64 -18.59 12.51
N ILE A 188 12.56 -18.51 11.17
CA ILE A 188 12.99 -17.30 10.45
C ILE A 188 12.07 -16.11 10.75
N MET A 189 10.77 -16.33 10.94
CA MET A 189 9.83 -15.28 11.34
C MET A 189 10.15 -14.76 12.74
N ALA A 190 10.42 -15.66 13.70
CA ALA A 190 10.81 -15.29 15.06
C ALA A 190 12.14 -14.51 15.09
N ALA A 191 13.12 -14.90 14.27
CA ALA A 191 14.37 -14.17 14.12
C ALA A 191 14.15 -12.78 13.48
N GLN A 192 13.35 -12.71 12.41
CA GLN A 192 13.08 -11.46 11.69
C GLN A 192 12.37 -10.42 12.54
N ARG A 193 11.49 -10.84 13.45
CA ARG A 193 10.81 -9.94 14.41
C ARG A 193 11.77 -9.23 15.37
N GLN A 194 12.95 -9.81 15.63
CA GLN A 194 13.97 -9.20 16.49
C GLN A 194 14.84 -8.19 15.74
N ILE A 195 14.74 -8.11 14.41
CA ILE A 195 15.59 -7.29 13.57
C ILE A 195 14.74 -6.23 12.85
N TYR A 196 15.08 -4.96 13.10
CA TYR A 196 14.48 -3.81 12.45
C TYR A 196 15.51 -3.13 11.53
N GLY A 197 15.07 -2.67 10.35
CA GLY A 197 15.93 -2.02 9.35
C GLY A 197 16.56 -2.95 8.32
N TYR A 198 16.39 -4.27 8.46
CA TYR A 198 16.79 -5.26 7.46
C TYR A 198 15.73 -6.37 7.34
N ASN A 199 15.40 -6.77 6.12
CA ASN A 199 14.44 -7.82 5.83
C ASN A 199 15.11 -8.93 5.03
N PHE A 200 15.44 -10.03 5.71
CA PHE A 200 16.16 -11.17 5.13
C PHE A 200 15.25 -12.33 4.75
N ILE A 201 13.92 -12.17 4.84
CA ILE A 201 12.99 -13.27 4.61
C ILE A 201 13.17 -13.85 3.20
N GLN A 202 13.29 -13.01 2.18
CA GLN A 202 13.49 -13.47 0.80
C GLN A 202 14.80 -14.26 0.63
N GLU A 203 15.86 -13.85 1.30
CA GLU A 203 17.19 -14.47 1.20
C GLU A 203 17.27 -15.84 1.88
N LEU A 204 16.38 -16.08 2.86
CA LEU A 204 16.34 -17.31 3.64
C LEU A 204 15.26 -18.29 3.16
N LEU A 205 14.83 -18.22 1.91
CA LEU A 205 13.93 -19.21 1.31
C LEU A 205 14.67 -20.13 0.34
N PRO A 206 15.33 -21.20 0.83
CA PRO A 206 16.06 -22.12 -0.04
C PRO A 206 15.10 -22.98 -0.89
N PRO A 207 15.57 -23.56 -2.01
CA PRO A 207 14.73 -24.31 -2.94
C PRO A 207 13.85 -25.40 -2.29
N PRO A 208 14.33 -26.23 -1.33
CA PRO A 208 13.48 -27.24 -0.69
C PRO A 208 12.28 -26.66 0.06
N ILE A 209 12.42 -25.46 0.64
CA ILE A 209 11.34 -24.75 1.32
C ILE A 209 10.35 -24.20 0.29
N ILE A 210 10.84 -23.60 -0.79
CA ILE A 210 10.01 -23.07 -1.87
C ILE A 210 9.20 -24.18 -2.55
N GLU A 211 9.81 -25.32 -2.84
CA GLU A 211 9.11 -26.47 -3.43
C GLU A 211 7.96 -26.95 -2.55
N ASP A 212 8.14 -26.94 -1.22
CA ASP A 212 7.11 -27.35 -0.27
C ASP A 212 5.97 -26.30 -0.16
N LEU A 213 6.34 -25.01 -0.15
CA LEU A 213 5.38 -23.90 -0.21
C LEU A 213 4.54 -23.94 -1.50
N GLN A 214 5.16 -24.24 -2.65
CA GLN A 214 4.49 -24.33 -3.95
C GLN A 214 3.51 -25.50 -4.05
N LYS A 215 3.78 -26.62 -3.38
CA LYS A 215 2.83 -27.74 -3.30
C LYS A 215 1.55 -27.32 -2.58
N SER A 216 1.67 -26.57 -1.49
CA SER A 216 0.51 -26.19 -0.67
C SER A 216 -0.22 -24.94 -1.18
N LEU A 217 0.52 -23.94 -1.68
CA LEU A 217 -0.03 -22.70 -2.22
C LEU A 217 0.69 -22.36 -3.53
N PRO A 218 0.23 -22.88 -4.68
CA PRO A 218 0.87 -22.59 -5.96
C PRO A 218 0.88 -21.08 -6.26
N MET A 219 2.09 -20.51 -6.31
CA MET A 219 2.35 -19.13 -6.71
C MET A 219 3.45 -19.13 -7.75
N GLN A 220 3.22 -18.38 -8.83
CA GLN A 220 4.20 -18.19 -9.90
C GLN A 220 4.23 -16.71 -10.29
N PRO A 221 5.43 -16.15 -10.54
CA PRO A 221 5.55 -14.86 -11.19
C PRO A 221 4.85 -14.87 -12.55
N ASP A 222 4.30 -13.72 -12.92
CA ASP A 222 3.81 -13.53 -14.28
C ASP A 222 4.98 -13.69 -15.29
N PRO A 223 4.78 -14.30 -16.47
CA PRO A 223 5.85 -14.48 -17.46
C PRO A 223 6.50 -13.18 -17.94
N THR A 224 5.81 -12.03 -17.77
CA THR A 224 6.31 -10.70 -18.10
C THR A 224 7.02 -10.01 -16.94
N SER A 225 7.06 -10.64 -15.76
CA SER A 225 7.71 -10.15 -14.54
C SER A 225 9.10 -10.75 -14.34
N VAL A 226 10.00 -9.98 -13.72
CA VAL A 226 11.35 -10.44 -13.35
C VAL A 226 11.47 -10.89 -11.89
N GLU A 227 10.36 -10.87 -11.14
CA GLU A 227 10.37 -11.33 -9.74
C GLU A 227 10.65 -12.82 -9.61
N SER A 228 11.27 -13.18 -8.49
CA SER A 228 11.48 -14.56 -8.09
C SER A 228 10.26 -15.12 -7.35
N VAL A 229 10.11 -16.44 -7.34
CA VAL A 229 9.07 -17.12 -6.55
C VAL A 229 9.26 -16.81 -5.06
N GLU A 230 10.52 -16.74 -4.61
CA GLU A 230 10.95 -16.36 -3.27
C GLU A 230 10.42 -14.99 -2.89
N TYR A 231 10.49 -14.01 -3.80
CA TYR A 231 9.94 -12.67 -3.56
C TYR A 231 8.43 -12.73 -3.29
N LEU A 232 7.68 -13.51 -4.08
CA LEU A 232 6.22 -13.62 -3.90
C LEU A 232 5.87 -14.17 -2.52
N TYR A 233 6.50 -15.27 -2.10
CA TYR A 233 6.27 -15.82 -0.76
C TYR A 233 6.74 -14.88 0.33
N ALA A 234 7.92 -14.28 0.18
CA ALA A 234 8.45 -13.35 1.16
C ALA A 234 7.51 -12.16 1.38
N GLN A 235 7.09 -11.48 0.31
CA GLN A 235 6.34 -10.23 0.42
C GLN A 235 4.84 -10.43 0.67
N TYR A 236 4.21 -11.40 0.00
CA TYR A 236 2.76 -11.57 0.05
C TYR A 236 2.28 -12.60 1.08
N VAL A 237 3.16 -13.47 1.58
CA VAL A 237 2.81 -14.52 2.53
C VAL A 237 3.47 -14.27 3.88
N ILE A 238 4.81 -14.35 3.93
CA ILE A 238 5.57 -14.39 5.19
C ILE A 238 5.65 -13.01 5.84
N ASN A 239 6.03 -11.95 5.11
CA ASN A 239 6.09 -10.59 5.66
C ASN A 239 4.71 -10.10 6.13
N ARG A 240 3.63 -10.51 5.46
CA ARG A 240 2.26 -10.22 5.91
C ARG A 240 1.94 -10.94 7.22
N GLN A 241 2.32 -12.22 7.34
CA GLN A 241 2.16 -12.98 8.59
C GLN A 241 2.95 -12.35 9.75
N ILE A 242 4.21 -12.00 9.51
CA ILE A 242 5.04 -11.31 10.52
C ILE A 242 4.36 -10.00 10.94
N THR A 243 3.93 -9.19 9.97
CA THR A 243 3.23 -7.92 10.25
C THR A 243 1.95 -8.14 11.05
N ALA A 244 1.17 -9.18 10.75
CA ALA A 244 -0.07 -9.51 11.47
C ALA A 244 0.20 -9.80 12.96
N ILE A 245 1.23 -10.61 13.23
CA ILE A 245 1.67 -10.95 14.59
C ILE A 245 2.17 -9.70 15.31
N GLU A 246 3.12 -8.97 14.71
CA GLU A 246 3.71 -7.78 15.33
C GLU A 246 2.65 -6.70 15.61
N ARG A 247 1.75 -6.46 14.67
CA ARG A 247 0.67 -5.48 14.82
C ARG A 247 -0.29 -5.89 15.94
N THR A 248 -0.66 -7.17 16.02
CA THR A 248 -1.51 -7.70 17.09
C THR A 248 -0.84 -7.51 18.44
N ASP A 249 0.41 -7.93 18.58
CA ASP A 249 1.16 -7.84 19.83
C ASP A 249 1.32 -6.38 20.29
N LEU A 250 1.65 -5.47 19.36
CA LEU A 250 1.79 -4.04 19.65
C LEU A 250 0.45 -3.41 20.08
N LEU A 251 -0.63 -3.71 19.38
CA LEU A 251 -1.96 -3.17 19.71
C LEU A 251 -2.44 -3.70 21.06
N ALA A 252 -2.26 -4.99 21.33
CA ALA A 252 -2.63 -5.60 22.61
C ALA A 252 -1.83 -4.99 23.77
N ALA A 253 -0.51 -4.84 23.63
CA ALA A 253 0.34 -4.26 24.66
C ALA A 253 0.00 -2.78 24.96
N ILE A 254 -0.40 -2.00 23.97
CA ILE A 254 -0.92 -0.63 24.19
C ILE A 254 -2.28 -0.69 24.88
N GLY A 255 -3.16 -1.57 24.40
CA GLY A 255 -4.51 -1.77 24.94
C GLY A 255 -4.55 -2.15 26.41
N GLU A 256 -3.54 -2.89 26.90
CA GLU A 256 -3.38 -3.23 28.31
C GLU A 256 -3.22 -2.00 29.22
N GLN A 257 -2.65 -0.91 28.70
CA GLN A 257 -2.34 0.30 29.46
C GLN A 257 -3.31 1.45 29.14
N HIS A 258 -3.82 1.49 27.92
CA HIS A 258 -4.62 2.60 27.40
C HIS A 258 -5.76 2.11 26.49
N PRO A 259 -6.98 2.65 26.62
CA PRO A 259 -8.02 2.42 25.64
C PRO A 259 -7.58 2.86 24.23
N LEU A 260 -7.98 2.08 23.23
CA LEU A 260 -7.61 2.30 21.83
C LEU A 260 -8.81 2.09 20.91
N ASP A 261 -9.06 3.05 20.02
CA ASP A 261 -10.04 2.91 18.95
C ASP A 261 -9.42 2.13 17.77
N LEU A 262 -10.02 0.99 17.45
CA LEU A 262 -9.60 0.11 16.37
C LEU A 262 -10.59 0.19 15.21
N TYR A 263 -10.13 0.62 14.04
CA TYR A 263 -10.89 0.65 12.81
C TYR A 263 -10.31 -0.35 11.82
N THR A 264 -10.88 -1.55 11.79
CA THR A 264 -10.39 -2.70 10.99
C THR A 264 -11.56 -3.43 10.32
N PRO A 265 -11.36 -4.07 9.15
CA PRO A 265 -12.35 -4.96 8.57
C PRO A 265 -12.74 -6.14 9.48
N ASP A 266 -11.81 -6.62 10.32
CA ASP A 266 -12.06 -7.71 11.26
C ASP A 266 -12.80 -7.23 12.52
N GLN A 267 -14.13 -7.22 12.44
CA GLN A 267 -15.01 -6.81 13.54
C GLN A 267 -14.98 -7.77 14.74
N THR A 268 -14.40 -8.95 14.60
CA THR A 268 -14.34 -9.95 15.67
C THR A 268 -13.08 -9.83 16.52
N PHE A 269 -12.09 -9.09 16.03
CA PHE A 269 -10.84 -8.89 16.72
C PHE A 269 -11.02 -8.06 17.99
N THR A 270 -10.47 -8.56 19.10
CA THR A 270 -10.55 -7.92 20.41
C THR A 270 -9.32 -8.24 21.25
N PHE A 271 -8.96 -7.32 22.13
CA PHE A 271 -7.89 -7.40 23.13
C PHE A 271 -8.23 -6.43 24.28
N PRO A 272 -7.55 -6.51 25.44
CA PRO A 272 -7.80 -5.58 26.54
C PRO A 272 -7.71 -4.12 26.08
N GLY A 273 -8.69 -3.28 26.46
CA GLY A 273 -8.73 -1.87 26.07
C GLY A 273 -9.12 -1.58 24.61
N CYS A 274 -9.41 -2.59 23.79
CA CYS A 274 -9.83 -2.42 22.40
C CYS A 274 -11.29 -1.94 22.29
N ILE A 275 -11.50 -0.84 21.56
CA ILE A 275 -12.81 -0.36 21.12
C ILE A 275 -12.88 -0.57 19.60
N ASN A 276 -13.44 -1.70 19.16
CA ASN A 276 -13.51 -2.04 17.73
C ASN A 276 -14.73 -1.38 17.06
N HIS A 277 -14.47 -0.46 16.14
CA HIS A 277 -15.49 0.28 15.38
C HIS A 277 -15.85 -0.40 14.03
N GLY A 278 -15.14 -1.47 13.67
CA GLY A 278 -15.22 -2.10 12.37
C GLY A 278 -14.61 -1.26 11.24
N PRO A 279 -14.96 -1.56 9.97
CA PRO A 279 -14.40 -0.84 8.84
C PRO A 279 -14.91 0.60 8.79
N VAL A 280 -14.00 1.51 8.47
CA VAL A 280 -14.27 2.93 8.22
C VAL A 280 -14.02 3.24 6.75
N ASP A 281 -14.85 4.10 6.16
CA ASP A 281 -14.58 4.59 4.81
C ASP A 281 -13.28 5.40 4.82
N TYR A 282 -12.33 4.98 4.00
CA TYR A 282 -10.97 5.52 4.04
C TYR A 282 -10.84 6.92 3.41
N TYR A 283 -11.77 7.29 2.53
CA TYR A 283 -11.74 8.57 1.84
C TYR A 283 -12.55 9.65 2.57
N ASP A 284 -13.70 9.26 3.11
CA ASP A 284 -14.67 10.15 3.75
C ASP A 284 -14.46 10.24 5.27
N MET A 285 -14.52 9.11 5.98
CA MET A 285 -14.60 9.08 7.44
C MET A 285 -13.25 8.92 8.15
N ALA A 286 -12.31 8.19 7.57
CA ALA A 286 -10.99 7.99 8.17
C ALA A 286 -10.21 9.30 8.42
N PRO A 287 -10.25 10.32 7.54
CA PRO A 287 -9.61 11.60 7.84
C PRO A 287 -10.14 12.27 9.12
N TYR A 288 -11.42 12.12 9.45
CA TYR A 288 -11.98 12.62 10.72
C TYR A 288 -11.43 11.85 11.91
N VAL A 289 -11.33 10.51 11.82
CA VAL A 289 -10.69 9.68 12.86
C VAL A 289 -9.28 10.17 13.14
N PHE A 290 -8.50 10.29 12.06
CA PHE A 290 -7.10 10.71 12.13
C PHE A 290 -6.93 12.09 12.76
N LYS A 291 -7.80 13.04 12.42
CA LYS A 291 -7.75 14.41 12.93
C LYS A 291 -8.19 14.55 14.39
N ASN A 292 -9.11 13.70 14.84
CA ASN A 292 -9.68 13.76 16.19
C ASN A 292 -8.92 12.89 17.21
N ALA A 293 -8.16 11.89 16.76
CA ALA A 293 -7.26 11.14 17.61
C ALA A 293 -6.07 11.99 18.07
N LYS A 294 -5.69 11.88 19.36
CA LYS A 294 -4.48 12.54 19.88
C LYS A 294 -3.22 11.83 19.41
N ILE A 295 -3.28 10.50 19.33
CA ILE A 295 -2.18 9.64 18.88
C ILE A 295 -2.72 8.72 17.80
N ASN A 296 -2.16 8.84 16.60
CA ASN A 296 -2.43 7.92 15.50
C ASN A 296 -1.32 6.88 15.43
N LEU A 297 -1.69 5.61 15.61
CA LEU A 297 -0.75 4.50 15.45
C LEU A 297 -0.60 4.17 13.97
N ASN A 298 0.65 4.22 13.49
CA ASN A 298 0.99 3.86 12.12
C ASN A 298 1.98 2.69 12.13
N ILE A 299 1.43 1.47 12.08
CA ILE A 299 2.20 0.22 12.06
C ILE A 299 2.28 -0.24 10.61
N THR A 300 3.39 0.03 9.93
CA THR A 300 3.58 -0.24 8.50
C THR A 300 3.75 -1.74 8.21
N LEU A 301 3.43 -2.19 6.99
CA LEU A 301 3.90 -3.52 6.57
C LEU A 301 5.42 -3.57 6.55
N ARG A 302 5.95 -4.77 6.84
CA ARG A 302 7.38 -5.04 6.79
C ARG A 302 7.99 -5.01 5.39
N SER A 303 7.18 -5.04 4.34
CA SER A 303 7.59 -4.80 2.94
C SER A 303 8.02 -3.35 2.70
N ILE A 304 7.51 -2.41 3.49
CA ILE A 304 7.85 -0.99 3.40
C ILE A 304 9.10 -0.76 4.24
N LYS A 305 10.22 -0.53 3.56
CA LYS A 305 11.55 -0.43 4.18
C LYS A 305 11.80 1.00 4.68
N SER A 306 11.52 2.01 3.86
CA SER A 306 11.79 3.41 4.20
C SER A 306 10.63 4.37 3.94
N GLY A 307 9.58 3.91 3.26
CA GLY A 307 8.43 4.74 2.90
C GLY A 307 7.64 5.27 4.10
N ILE A 308 7.04 6.44 3.94
CA ILE A 308 6.05 7.01 4.86
C ILE A 308 4.66 6.82 4.23
N LEU A 309 3.77 6.13 4.96
CA LEU A 309 2.40 5.82 4.50
C LEU A 309 1.49 7.04 4.44
N LEU A 310 0.43 6.94 3.61
CA LEU A 310 -0.54 8.02 3.37
C LEU A 310 -1.25 8.50 4.64
N ASP A 311 -1.63 7.59 5.55
CA ASP A 311 -2.26 7.93 6.83
C ASP A 311 -1.41 8.88 7.67
N ARG A 312 -0.08 8.79 7.52
CA ARG A 312 0.86 9.62 8.27
C ARG A 312 0.88 11.07 7.82
N LEU A 313 0.38 11.36 6.63
CA LEU A 313 0.40 12.71 6.06
C LEU A 313 -0.89 13.48 6.35
N ARG A 314 -1.90 12.80 6.90
CA ARG A 314 -3.23 13.37 7.15
C ARG A 314 -3.40 13.99 8.54
N THR A 315 -2.36 14.02 9.39
CA THR A 315 -2.46 14.56 10.76
C THR A 315 -1.19 15.28 11.23
N ARG A 316 -1.32 16.06 12.32
CA ARG A 316 -0.22 16.80 12.96
C ARG A 316 0.45 16.06 14.13
N ASN A 317 -0.16 15.01 14.70
CA ASN A 317 0.31 14.31 15.91
C ASN A 317 0.41 12.80 15.68
N ILE A 318 1.63 12.29 15.41
CA ILE A 318 1.85 10.88 15.04
C ILE A 318 3.11 10.35 15.71
N THR A 319 2.96 9.18 16.33
CA THR A 319 4.08 8.35 16.78
C THR A 319 4.23 7.17 15.83
N LYS A 320 5.37 7.08 15.13
CA LYS A 320 5.76 5.85 14.43
C LYS A 320 6.19 4.85 15.50
N LEU A 321 5.38 3.82 15.75
CA LEU A 321 5.77 2.74 16.63
C LEU A 321 6.47 1.65 15.83
N ASN A 322 7.77 1.53 16.08
CA ASN A 322 8.57 0.36 15.70
C ASN A 322 8.84 -0.45 16.96
N TYR A 323 8.94 -1.77 16.86
CA TYR A 323 9.25 -2.65 18.01
C TYR A 323 10.50 -2.22 18.79
N SER A 324 11.50 -1.60 18.13
CA SER A 324 12.70 -1.05 18.76
C SER A 324 12.50 0.27 19.53
N LEU A 325 11.42 0.99 19.25
CA LEU A 325 11.04 2.24 19.93
C LEU A 325 9.99 2.01 21.01
N PHE A 326 9.44 0.80 21.11
CA PHE A 326 8.40 0.44 22.07
C PHE A 326 8.81 0.64 23.54
N PRO A 327 10.06 0.32 23.96
CA PRO A 327 10.51 0.60 25.33
C PRO A 327 10.69 2.11 25.63
N LEU A 328 10.77 2.96 24.60
CA LEU A 328 11.04 4.41 24.72
C LEU A 328 9.79 5.27 24.55
N ALA A 329 8.73 4.75 23.95
CA ALA A 329 7.49 5.49 23.70
C ALA A 329 6.47 5.40 24.87
N ILE A 330 6.72 4.49 25.82
CA ILE A 330 5.83 4.19 26.96
C ILE A 330 6.43 4.69 28.29
N SER A 331 7.57 5.39 28.26
CA SER A 331 8.21 6.00 29.43
C SER A 331 7.80 7.45 29.63
#